data_AF-A0A6J4S7C5-F1
#
_entry.id   AF-A0A6J4S7C5-F1
#
_cell.length_a   1.000
_cell.length_b   1.000
_cell.length_c   1.000
_cell.angle_alpha   90.00
_cell.angle_beta   90.00
_cell.angle_gamma   90.00
#
_symmetry.space_group_name_H-M   'P 1'
#
loop_
_entity.id
_entity.type
_entity.pdbx_description
1 polymer ?
#
loop_
_entity_poly.entity_id
_entity_poly.type
_entity_poly.pdbx_seq_one_letter_code
_entity_poly.pdbx_strand_id
1 'polypeptide(L)'
;MLSPPPVPGSLGVRALDVVTRLHVAAYRLTEGRIGGRLAGAPVLLLGHVGARSVARRTTPLLLLADGDDLVIVGARGGSRAPPA
;
A
#
# COMPACT_ATOMS: atom_id res chain seq x y z
N MET A 1 5.54 -23.42 0.14
CA MET A 1 6.71 -22.70 0.67
C MET A 1 6.43 -21.21 0.56
N LEU A 2 6.33 -20.47 1.66
CA LEU A 2 6.23 -19.01 1.60
C LEU A 2 7.58 -18.46 1.12
N SER A 3 7.60 -17.68 0.04
CA SER A 3 8.82 -17.00 -0.42
C SER A 3 9.43 -16.19 0.73
N PRO A 4 10.77 -16.15 0.86
CA PRO A 4 11.41 -15.36 1.89
C PRO A 4 10.97 -13.89 1.76
N PRO A 5 10.82 -13.17 2.89
CA PRO A 5 10.37 -11.79 2.85
C PRO A 5 11.30 -10.95 1.96
N PRO A 6 10.76 -10.00 1.18
CA PRO A 6 11.58 -9.18 0.29
C PRO A 6 12.65 -8.42 1.09
N VAL A 7 13.92 -8.57 0.68
CA VAL A 7 15.06 -7.89 1.32
C VAL A 7 14.98 -6.39 1.00
N PRO A 8 14.97 -5.49 2.01
CA PRO A 8 14.98 -4.05 1.78
C PRO A 8 16.10 -3.63 0.83
N GLY A 9 15.78 -2.81 -0.16
CA GLY A 9 16.75 -2.29 -1.14
C GLY A 9 17.07 -3.22 -2.32
N SER A 10 16.61 -4.47 -2.31
CA SER A 10 16.75 -5.39 -3.45
C SER A 10 16.04 -4.89 -4.71
N LEU A 11 16.48 -5.36 -5.88
CA LEU A 11 15.92 -4.97 -7.18
C LEU A 11 14.41 -5.23 -7.26
N GLY A 12 13.94 -6.38 -6.76
CA GLY A 12 12.51 -6.71 -6.73
C GLY A 12 11.68 -5.75 -5.85
N VAL A 13 12.21 -5.34 -4.70
CA VAL A 13 11.54 -4.34 -3.84
C VAL A 13 11.50 -2.96 -4.52
N ARG A 14 12.59 -2.55 -5.16
CA ARG A 14 12.62 -1.28 -5.90
C ARG A 14 11.61 -1.26 -7.06
N ALA A 15 11.47 -2.39 -7.77
CA ALA A 15 10.47 -2.52 -8.82
C ALA A 15 9.05 -2.40 -8.24
N LEU A 16 8.77 -3.05 -7.11
CA LEU A 16 7.49 -2.92 -6.41
C LEU A 16 7.21 -1.48 -5.95
N ASP A 17 8.22 -0.77 -5.46
CA ASP A 17 8.10 0.64 -5.08
C ASP A 17 7.71 1.51 -6.28
N VAL A 18 8.30 1.26 -7.46
CA VAL A 18 7.94 1.95 -8.71
C VAL A 18 6.49 1.66 -9.10
N VAL A 19 6.08 0.39 -9.09
CA VAL A 19 4.70 -0.01 -9.36
C VAL A 19 3.73 0.68 -8.40
N THR A 20 4.06 0.73 -7.12
CA THR A 20 3.25 1.41 -6.09
C THR A 20 3.11 2.91 -6.39
N ARG A 21 4.20 3.59 -6.78
CA ARG A 21 4.15 5.01 -7.15
C ARG A 21 3.30 5.26 -8.39
N LEU A 22 3.40 4.40 -9.40
CA LEU A 22 2.58 4.48 -10.60
C LEU A 22 1.09 4.27 -10.29
N HIS A 23 0.76 3.32 -9.42
CA HIS A 23 -0.61 3.12 -8.93
C HIS A 23 -1.13 4.37 -8.22
N VAL A 24 -0.37 4.95 -7.30
CA VAL A 24 -0.77 6.19 -6.60
C VAL A 24 -0.99 7.34 -7.59
N ALA A 25 -0.12 7.50 -8.59
CA ALA A 25 -0.26 8.53 -9.60
C ALA A 25 -1.53 8.34 -10.45
N ALA A 26 -1.76 7.12 -10.95
CA ALA A 26 -2.95 6.79 -11.73
C ALA A 26 -4.24 6.97 -10.93
N TYR A 27 -4.25 6.54 -9.67
CA TYR A 27 -5.37 6.75 -8.76
C TYR A 27 -5.67 8.23 -8.63
N ARG A 28 -4.68 9.07 -8.32
CA ARG A 28 -4.90 10.51 -8.10
C ARG A 28 -5.33 11.25 -9.37
N LEU A 29 -4.68 10.96 -10.50
CA LEU A 29 -4.97 11.62 -11.77
C LEU A 29 -6.39 11.33 -12.26
N THR A 30 -6.93 10.17 -11.88
CA THR A 30 -8.24 9.70 -12.35
C THR A 30 -9.31 9.75 -11.27
N GLU A 31 -9.04 10.39 -10.12
CA GLU A 31 -9.96 10.44 -8.98
C GLU A 31 -10.46 9.05 -8.55
N GLY A 32 -9.57 8.06 -8.59
CA GLY A 32 -9.85 6.67 -8.20
C GLY A 32 -10.50 5.82 -9.31
N ARG A 33 -10.79 6.36 -10.50
CA ARG A 33 -11.36 5.55 -11.60
C ARG A 33 -10.39 4.45 -12.05
N ILE A 34 -9.08 4.69 -12.01
CA ILE A 34 -8.05 3.67 -12.23
C ILE A 34 -7.40 3.31 -10.89
N GLY A 35 -7.39 2.01 -10.57
CA GLY A 35 -6.76 1.50 -9.36
C GLY A 35 -7.51 1.80 -8.06
N GLY A 36 -8.72 2.37 -8.12
CA GLY A 36 -9.58 2.60 -6.95
C GLY A 36 -10.33 1.38 -6.44
N ARG A 37 -10.27 0.26 -7.17
CA ARG A 37 -10.73 -1.05 -6.70
C ARG A 37 -9.68 -2.11 -6.99
N LEU A 38 -9.51 -3.04 -6.06
CA LEU A 38 -8.64 -4.19 -6.22
C LEU A 38 -9.33 -5.41 -5.62
N ALA A 39 -9.37 -6.52 -6.37
CA ALA A 39 -10.07 -7.75 -5.98
C ALA A 39 -11.53 -7.51 -5.51
N GLY A 40 -12.23 -6.56 -6.13
CA GLY A 40 -13.62 -6.22 -5.79
C GLY A 40 -13.78 -5.25 -4.60
N ALA A 41 -12.73 -4.98 -3.83
CA ALA A 41 -12.76 -4.07 -2.68
C ALA A 41 -12.24 -2.66 -3.03
N PRO A 42 -12.74 -1.59 -2.37
CA PRO A 42 -12.24 -0.24 -2.57
C PRO A 42 -10.78 -0.09 -2.09
N VAL A 43 -10.04 0.81 -2.73
CA VAL A 43 -8.68 1.18 -2.36
C VAL A 43 -8.66 2.58 -1.75
N LEU A 44 -7.97 2.71 -0.61
CA LEU A 44 -7.67 3.96 0.07
C LEU A 44 -6.17 4.29 -0.08
N LEU A 45 -5.86 5.56 -0.38
CA LEU A 45 -4.49 6.06 -0.33
C LEU A 45 -4.16 6.58 1.08
N LEU A 46 -3.46 5.78 1.88
CA LEU A 46 -3.07 6.16 3.23
C LEU A 46 -1.81 7.04 3.22
N GLY A 47 -1.99 8.32 3.54
CA GLY A 47 -0.90 9.22 3.87
C GLY A 47 -0.40 8.98 5.30
N HIS A 48 0.90 8.77 5.47
CA HIS A 48 1.51 8.58 6.79
C HIS A 48 2.93 9.15 6.85
N VAL A 49 3.44 9.35 8.06
CA VAL A 49 4.80 9.78 8.33
C VAL A 49 5.57 8.59 8.91
N GLY A 50 6.70 8.25 8.32
CA GLY A 50 7.52 7.14 8.82
C GLY A 50 8.03 7.42 10.23
N ALA A 51 7.75 6.51 11.18
CA ALA A 51 8.06 6.72 12.60
C ALA A 51 9.55 6.96 12.89
N ARG A 52 10.44 6.38 12.07
CA ARG A 52 11.91 6.55 12.20
C ARG A 52 12.48 7.57 11.23
N SER A 53 12.01 7.56 9.98
CA SER A 53 12.60 8.40 8.92
C SER A 53 11.98 9.78 8.82
N VAL A 54 10.83 10.02 9.47
CA VAL A 54 10.02 11.26 9.38
C VAL A 54 9.58 11.59 7.94
N ALA A 55 9.83 10.69 6.99
CA ALA A 55 9.48 10.87 5.59
C ALA A 55 7.97 10.71 5.39
N ARG A 56 7.36 11.63 4.65
CA ARG A 56 5.98 11.50 4.19
C ARG A 56 5.89 10.41 3.13
N ARG A 57 4.95 9.49 3.29
CA ARG A 57 4.72 8.35 2.40
C ARG A 57 3.22 8.22 2.10
N THR A 58 2.92 7.57 0.98
CA THR A 58 1.56 7.20 0.61
C THR A 58 1.54 5.73 0.25
N THR A 59 0.68 4.95 0.91
CA THR A 59 0.53 3.51 0.68
C THR A 59 -0.90 3.23 0.24
N PRO A 60 -1.12 2.63 -0.95
CA PRO A 60 -2.44 2.14 -1.34
C PRO A 60 -2.79 0.89 -0.52
N LEU A 61 -3.98 0.89 0.10
CA LEU A 61 -4.48 -0.21 0.93
C LEU A 61 -5.91 -0.56 0.53
N LEU A 62 -6.30 -1.81 0.71
CA LEU A 62 -7.71 -2.18 0.67
C LEU A 62 -8.43 -1.53 1.86
N LEU A 63 -9.57 -0.93 1.57
CA LEU A 63 -10.44 -0.31 2.55
C LEU A 63 -11.60 -1.26 2.89
N LEU A 64 -11.86 -1.40 4.18
CA LEU A 64 -13.08 -2.01 4.69
C LEU A 64 -13.85 -0.94 5.47
N ALA A 65 -15.14 -0.79 5.18
CA ALA A 65 -16.02 0.10 5.93
C ALA A 65 -16.73 -0.70 7.03
N ASP A 66 -16.80 -0.14 8.23
CA ASP A 66 -17.54 -0.68 9.37
C ASP A 66 -18.43 0.43 9.96
N GLY A 67 -19.66 0.54 9.45
CA GLY A 67 -20.53 1.69 9.75
C GLY A 67 -19.88 3.00 9.30
N ASP A 68 -19.64 3.90 10.26
CA ASP A 68 -18.95 5.18 10.04
C ASP A 68 -17.43 5.06 10.14
N ASP A 69 -16.90 3.92 10.59
CA ASP A 69 -15.48 3.67 10.76
C ASP A 69 -14.82 3.11 9.49
N LEU A 70 -13.56 3.47 9.30
CA LEU A 70 -12.70 2.95 8.24
C LEU A 70 -11.66 2.01 8.84
N VAL A 71 -11.71 0.74 8.45
CA VAL A 71 -10.78 -0.29 8.90
C VAL A 71 -9.70 -0.51 7.85
N ILE A 72 -8.44 -0.38 8.28
CA ILE A 72 -7.25 -0.72 7.49
C ILE A 72 -6.54 -1.94 8.11
N VAL A 73 -6.01 -2.81 7.25
CA VAL A 73 -5.23 -3.96 7.71
C VAL A 73 -3.75 -3.67 7.53
N GLY A 74 -3.00 -3.65 8.63
CA GLY A 74 -1.54 -3.48 8.66
C GLY A 74 -0.77 -4.73 8.18
N ALA A 75 -1.12 -5.27 7.02
CA ALA A 75 -0.50 -6.46 6.46
C ALA A 75 0.50 -6.10 5.34
N ARG A 76 1.59 -6.88 5.27
CA ARG A 76 2.57 -6.82 4.18
C ARG A 76 2.57 -8.14 3.40
N GLY A 77 1.43 -8.50 2.81
CA GLY A 77 1.29 -9.70 1.98
C GLY A 77 1.71 -11.01 2.66
N GLY A 78 1.42 -11.16 3.96
CA GLY A 78 1.81 -12.34 4.75
C GLY A 78 3.28 -12.39 5.18
N SER A 79 4.04 -11.30 5.00
CA SER A 79 5.40 -11.18 5.52
C SER A 79 5.45 -11.27 7.05
N ARG A 80 6.50 -11.89 7.60
CA ARG A 80 6.79 -11.88 9.05
C ARG A 80 7.15 -10.48 9.58
N ALA A 81 7.65 -9.60 8.71
CA ALA A 81 7.98 -8.24 9.09
C ALA A 81 6.72 -7.37 9.08
N PRO A 82 6.51 -6.53 10.11
CA PRO A 82 5.42 -5.55 10.09
C PRO A 82 5.61 -4.55 8.94
N PRO A 83 4.51 -3.90 8.47
CA PRO A 83 4.60 -2.78 7.54
C PRO A 83 5.36 -1.59 8.14
N ALA A 84 5.77 -0.67 7.26
CA ALA A 84 6.72 0.42 7.55
C ALA A 84 6.10 1.68 8.15
#